data_AF-A0A1B9SFK0-F1
#
_entry.id   AF-A0A1B9SFK0-F1
#
_cell.length_a   1.000
_cell.length_b   1.000
_cell.length_c   1.000
_cell.angle_alpha   90.00
_cell.angle_beta   90.00
_cell.angle_gamma   90.00
#
_symmetry.space_group_name_H-M   'P 1'
#
loop_
_entity.id
_entity.type
_entity.pdbx_description
1 polymer ?
#
loop_
_entity_poly.entity_id
_entity_poly.type
_entity_poly.pdbx_seq_one_letter_code
_entity_poly.pdbx_strand_id
1 'polypeptide(L)' 'MIDLNQVEEAVRVQFPDYLGPVTRETSAAEIPGWDSIAHVQLMLLIEEISGQEVNVGATMTAKDIGELLDLFENK' A
#
# COMPACT_ATOMS: atom_id res chain seq x y z
N MET A 1 10.09 5.46 -8.95
CA MET A 1 10.05 4.09 -8.39
C MET A 1 9.32 4.21 -7.07
N ILE A 2 8.30 3.38 -6.84
CA ILE A 2 7.55 3.40 -5.60
C ILE A 2 8.38 2.70 -4.53
N ASP A 3 8.70 3.39 -3.43
CA ASP A 3 9.47 2.82 -2.32
C ASP A 3 8.65 2.73 -1.02
N LEU A 4 9.20 2.04 -0.01
CA LEU A 4 8.52 1.79 1.26
C LEU A 4 8.11 3.09 1.98
N ASN A 5 8.85 4.19 1.84
CA ASN A 5 8.50 5.44 2.51
C ASN A 5 7.22 6.04 1.92
N GLN A 6 7.04 5.94 0.60
CA GLN A 6 5.83 6.43 -0.07
C GLN A 6 4.62 5.57 0.29
N VAL A 7 4.81 4.25 0.43
CA VAL A 7 3.76 3.36 0.92
C VAL A 7 3.44 3.66 2.38
N GLU A 8 4.44 3.87 3.22
CA GLU A 8 4.23 4.27 4.62
C GLU A 8 3.46 5.59 4.71
N GLU A 9 3.84 6.60 3.94
CA GLU A 9 3.11 7.88 3.89
C GLU A 9 1.63 7.67 3.54
N ALA A 10 1.35 6.88 2.49
CA ALA A 10 -0.02 6.55 2.10
C ALA A 10 -0.78 5.80 3.22
N VAL A 11 -0.13 4.85 3.90
CA VAL A 11 -0.71 4.13 5.03
C VAL A 11 -1.02 5.07 6.19
N ARG A 12 -0.14 6.02 6.52
CA ARG A 12 -0.37 7.00 7.60
C ARG A 12 -1.53 7.95 7.29
N VAL A 13 -1.70 8.32 6.02
CA VAL A 13 -2.80 9.19 5.58
C VAL A 13 -4.13 8.43 5.57
N GLN A 14 -4.15 7.21 5.04
CA GLN A 14 -5.37 6.41 4.92
C GLN A 14 -5.82 5.80 6.26
N PHE A 15 -4.87 5.42 7.11
CA PHE A 15 -5.11 4.75 8.40
C PHE A 15 -4.45 5.54 9.54
N PRO A 16 -4.96 6.74 9.88
CA PRO A 16 -4.32 7.62 10.87
C PRO A 16 -4.26 7.03 12.28
N ASP A 17 -5.14 6.07 12.59
CA ASP A 17 -5.17 5.37 13.88
C ASP A 17 -4.14 4.23 13.96
N TYR A 18 -3.53 3.82 12.83
CA TYR A 18 -2.48 2.81 12.83
C TYR A 18 -1.13 3.43 13.16
N LEU A 19 -0.64 3.16 14.37
CA LEU A 19 0.65 3.64 14.90
C LEU A 19 1.77 2.59 14.84
N GLY A 20 1.49 1.40 14.30
CA GLY A 20 2.48 0.32 14.16
C GLY A 20 3.56 0.63 13.13
N PRO A 21 4.65 -0.16 13.10
CA PRO A 21 5.68 -0.04 12.09
C PRO A 21 5.14 -0.49 10.72
N VAL A 22 5.39 0.29 9.68
CA VAL A 22 5.12 -0.11 8.29
C VAL A 22 6.36 -0.75 7.72
N THR A 23 6.30 -2.05 7.45
CA THR A 23 7.40 -2.86 6.95
C THR A 23 6.96 -3.63 5.72
N ARG A 24 7.90 -4.33 5.06
CA ARG A 24 7.56 -5.22 3.94
C ARG A 24 6.64 -6.38 4.36
N GLU A 25 6.65 -6.78 5.62
CA GLU A 25 5.81 -7.87 6.13
C GLU A 25 4.42 -7.40 6.56
N THR A 26 4.21 -6.07 6.63
CA THR A 26 2.94 -5.49 7.06
C THR A 26 1.83 -5.83 6.08
N SER A 27 0.74 -6.38 6.60
CA SER A 27 -0.42 -6.84 5.84
C SER A 27 -1.72 -6.16 6.28
N ALA A 28 -2.77 -6.32 5.47
CA ALA A 28 -4.12 -5.88 5.81
C ALA A 28 -4.67 -6.50 7.11
N ALA A 29 -4.14 -7.66 7.55
CA ALA A 29 -4.55 -8.29 8.80
C ALA A 29 -4.07 -7.53 10.04
N GLU A 30 -3.03 -6.71 9.92
CA GLU A 30 -2.43 -5.96 11.03
C GLU A 30 -2.96 -4.52 11.15
N ILE A 31 -3.54 -3.98 10.08
CA ILE A 31 -4.05 -2.61 10.04
C ILE A 31 -5.58 -2.63 10.13
N PRO A 32 -6.16 -2.16 11.26
CA PRO A 32 -7.60 -2.07 11.40
C PRO A 32 -8.23 -1.20 10.30
N GLY A 33 -9.30 -1.70 9.68
CA GLY A 33 -9.99 -1.00 8.60
C GLY A 33 -9.38 -1.18 7.22
N TRP A 34 -8.28 -1.91 7.08
CA TRP A 34 -7.75 -2.28 5.77
C TRP A 34 -8.57 -3.43 5.15
N ASP A 35 -9.67 -3.10 4.50
CA ASP A 35 -10.49 -4.02 3.70
C ASP A 35 -10.25 -3.84 2.18
N SER A 36 -11.04 -4.51 1.34
CA SER A 36 -10.90 -4.40 -0.12
C SER A 36 -11.16 -3.00 -0.68
N ILE A 37 -12.02 -2.20 -0.04
CA ILE A 37 -12.31 -0.83 -0.50
C ILE A 37 -11.15 0.08 -0.08
N ALA A 38 -10.71 -0.03 1.17
CA ALA A 38 -9.56 0.71 1.68
C ALA A 38 -8.26 0.34 0.93
N HIS A 39 -8.10 -0.90 0.47
CA HIS A 39 -6.99 -1.31 -0.38
C HIS A 39 -6.97 -0.53 -1.70
N VAL A 40 -8.11 -0.43 -2.39
CA VAL A 40 -8.22 0.36 -3.63
C VAL A 40 -7.89 1.83 -3.38
N GLN A 41 -8.43 2.41 -2.31
CA GLN A 41 -8.15 3.80 -1.93
C GLN A 41 -6.66 4.02 -1.63
N LEU A 42 -6.02 3.09 -0.92
CA LEU A 42 -4.59 3.14 -0.65
C LEU A 42 -3.77 3.10 -1.95
N MET A 43 -4.13 2.26 -2.92
CA MET A 43 -3.41 2.19 -4.20
C MET A 43 -3.52 3.49 -5.00
N LEU A 44 -4.70 4.11 -5.02
CA LEU A 44 -4.91 5.41 -5.66
C LEU A 44 -4.10 6.52 -4.97
N LEU A 45 -4.00 6.47 -3.65
CA LEU A 45 -3.19 7.40 -2.88
C LEU A 45 -1.69 7.20 -3.12
N ILE A 46 -1.22 5.96 -3.22
CA ILE A 46 0.17 5.64 -3.59
C ILE A 46 0.48 6.17 -5.00
N GLU A 47 -0.44 6.01 -5.95
CA GLU A 47 -0.32 6.58 -7.29
C GLU A 47 -0.19 8.11 -7.24
N GLU A 48 -1.03 8.80 -6.46
CA GLU A 48 -0.98 10.25 -6.28
C GLU A 48 0.35 10.72 -5.66
N ILE A 49 0.78 10.09 -4.55
CA ILE A 49 2.01 10.44 -3.82
C ILE A 49 3.25 10.18 -4.67
N SER A 50 3.26 9.07 -5.42
CA SER A 50 4.42 8.67 -6.21
C SER A 50 4.48 9.27 -7.61
N GLY A 51 3.34 9.73 -8.14
CA GLY A 51 3.19 10.14 -9.54
C GLY A 51 3.40 8.98 -10.52
N GLN A 52 3.23 7.73 -10.10
CA GLN A 52 3.43 6.52 -10.91
C GLN A 52 2.12 5.74 -11.02
N GLU A 53 1.72 5.38 -12.24
CA GLU A 53 0.49 4.62 -12.49
C GLU A 53 0.52 3.25 -11.79
N VAL A 54 -0.48 2.92 -10.98
CA VAL A 54 -0.61 1.66 -10.24
C VAL A 54 -1.69 0.78 -10.87
N ASN A 55 -1.32 -0.44 -11.27
CA ASN A 55 -2.30 -1.45 -11.67
C ASN A 55 -3.00 -2.04 -10.45
N VAL A 56 -4.08 -1.38 -10.01
CA VAL A 56 -4.87 -1.79 -8.83
C VAL A 56 -5.39 -3.23 -8.95
N GLY A 57 -5.68 -3.71 -10.16
CA GLY A 57 -6.14 -5.09 -10.35
C GLY A 57 -5.07 -6.12 -9.96
N ALA A 58 -3.80 -5.84 -10.28
CA ALA A 58 -2.68 -6.71 -9.94
C ALA A 58 -2.35 -6.67 -8.43
N THR A 59 -2.57 -5.55 -7.75
CA THR A 59 -2.25 -5.40 -6.32
C THR A 59 -3.21 -6.17 -5.41
N MET A 60 -4.41 -6.51 -5.88
CA MET A 60 -5.40 -7.28 -5.12
C MET A 60 -4.93 -8.69 -4.74
N THR A 61 -3.89 -9.21 -5.40
CA THR A 61 -3.30 -10.52 -5.08
C THR A 61 -2.15 -10.45 -4.07
N ALA A 62 -1.67 -9.25 -3.75
CA ALA A 62 -0.55 -9.06 -2.83
C ALA A 62 -0.97 -9.35 -1.39
N LYS A 63 -0.16 -10.14 -0.68
CA LYS A 63 -0.41 -10.52 0.72
C LYS A 63 0.06 -9.47 1.73
N ASP A 64 1.11 -8.74 1.37
CA ASP A 64 1.79 -7.77 2.22
C ASP A 64 2.37 -6.63 1.37
N ILE A 65 2.93 -5.63 2.05
CA ILE A 65 3.56 -4.48 1.40
C ILE A 65 4.79 -4.88 0.58
N GLY A 66 5.51 -5.93 0.95
CA GLY A 66 6.64 -6.45 0.21
C GLY A 66 6.24 -6.90 -1.19
N GLU A 67 5.19 -7.72 -1.29
CA GLU A 67 4.64 -8.15 -2.58
C GLU A 67 4.09 -6.96 -3.38
N LEU A 68 3.52 -5.93 -2.74
CA LEU A 68 3.13 -4.69 -3.43
C LEU A 68 4.32 -3.97 -4.06
N LEU A 69 5.40 -3.80 -3.31
CA LEU A 69 6.63 -3.18 -3.81
C LEU A 69 7.22 -3.98 -4.98
N ASP A 70 7.24 -5.30 -4.87
CA ASP A 70 7.74 -6.18 -5.93
C ASP A 70 6.88 -6.06 -7.20
N LEU A 71 5.56 -5.92 -7.08
CA LEU A 71 4.66 -5.65 -8.21
C LEU A 71 4.91 -4.27 -8.84
N PHE A 72 5.31 -3.28 -8.06
CA PHE A 72 5.64 -1.95 -8.57
C PHE A 72 6.98 -1.92 -9.30
N GLU A 73 7.95 -2.74 -8.89
CA GLU A 73 9.24 -2.89 -9.57
C GLU A 73 9.11 -3.69 -10.88
N ASN A 74 8.19 -4.65 -10.94
CA ASN A 74 7.96 -5.51 -12.10
C ASN A 74 6.91 -4.97 -13.10
N LYS A 75 6.66 -3.65 -13.09
CA LYS A 75 5.80 -2.97 -14.07
C LYS A 75 6.38 -2.97 -15.49
#